data_AF-A0A6N9PYW8-F1
#
_entry.id   AF-A0A6N9PYW8-F1
#
_cell.length_a   1.000
_cell.length_b   1.000
_cell.length_c   1.000
_cell.angle_alpha   90.00
_cell.angle_beta   90.00
_cell.angle_gamma   90.00
#
_symmetry.space_group_name_H-M   'P 1'
#
loop_
_entity.id
_entity.type
_entity.pdbx_description
1 polymer ?
#
loop_
_entity_poly.entity_id
_entity_poly.type
_entity_poly.pdbx_seq_one_letter_code
_entity_poly.pdbx_strand_id
1 'polypeptide(L)'
;TFNGKKENYDLSHIPEKAEQAFLRVRPDIDRAAWDLGRQAFQNEQKYGATTWYKWRIRNWGTKWNAYGYEDGVQFDGHSLRFWSAWSPPQPVIAKLSEMYPDLDFVHQFADEDIGHNCGEDEYHNGSLCGEYRPAGVEAVEYANSLWGNGELEEDEDLDSGISMK
;
A
#
# COMPACT_ATOMS: atom_id res chain seq x y z
N THR A 1 1.68 37.42 -25.63
CA THR A 1 2.02 36.04 -26.05
C THR A 1 3.48 35.80 -25.72
N PHE A 2 3.78 34.86 -24.80
CA PHE A 2 5.17 34.50 -24.47
C PHE A 2 5.81 33.83 -25.68
N ASN A 3 6.45 34.63 -26.52
CA ASN A 3 7.16 34.21 -27.72
C ASN A 3 8.67 34.08 -27.40
N GLY A 4 8.97 33.37 -26.32
CA GLY A 4 10.34 33.06 -25.91
C GLY A 4 10.71 31.69 -26.43
N LYS A 5 11.84 31.59 -27.14
CA LYS A 5 12.51 30.33 -27.46
C LYS A 5 12.51 29.44 -26.20
N LYS A 6 12.28 28.13 -26.35
CA LYS A 6 12.38 27.15 -25.25
C LYS A 6 13.83 27.13 -24.74
N GLU A 7 14.19 28.12 -23.94
CA GLU A 7 15.42 28.10 -23.15
C GLU A 7 15.23 27.02 -22.10
N ASN A 8 16.26 26.18 -21.94
CA ASN A 8 16.28 25.13 -20.93
C ASN A 8 16.51 25.81 -19.57
N TYR A 9 15.43 26.35 -18.99
CA TYR A 9 15.48 26.94 -17.66
C TYR A 9 15.72 25.85 -16.64
N ASP A 10 16.73 26.02 -15.79
CA ASP A 10 16.90 25.19 -14.60
C ASP A 10 15.79 25.52 -13.59
N LEU A 11 14.65 24.85 -13.73
CA LEU A 11 13.51 24.98 -12.83
C LEU A 11 13.77 24.34 -11.46
N SER A 12 14.90 23.65 -11.27
CA SER A 12 15.28 23.12 -9.95
C SER A 12 15.93 24.19 -9.07
N HIS A 13 16.48 25.26 -9.64
CA HIS A 13 17.12 26.37 -8.93
C HIS A 13 16.60 27.73 -9.40
N ILE A 14 15.33 28.03 -9.09
CA ILE A 14 14.73 29.35 -9.36
C ILE A 14 15.43 30.42 -8.51
N PRO A 15 15.99 31.49 -9.10
CA PRO A 15 16.63 32.56 -8.34
C PRO A 15 15.64 33.26 -7.39
N GLU A 16 16.09 33.55 -6.17
CA GLU A 16 15.25 34.19 -5.12
C GLU A 16 14.61 35.50 -5.61
N LYS A 17 15.34 36.32 -6.37
CA LYS A 17 14.80 37.57 -6.92
C LYS A 17 13.64 37.35 -7.90
N ALA A 18 13.70 36.29 -8.70
CA ALA A 18 12.64 35.96 -9.66
C ALA A 18 11.39 35.46 -8.93
N GLU A 19 11.60 34.64 -7.90
CA GLU A 19 10.53 34.18 -7.01
C GLU A 19 9.85 35.33 -6.26
N GLN A 20 10.61 36.24 -5.64
CA GLN A 20 10.06 37.41 -4.96
C GLN A 20 9.27 38.30 -5.92
N ALA A 21 9.77 38.50 -7.14
CA ALA A 21 9.06 39.25 -8.17
C ALA A 21 7.73 38.59 -8.56
N PHE A 22 7.69 37.26 -8.65
CA PHE A 22 6.47 36.49 -8.92
C PHE A 22 5.45 36.62 -7.78
N LEU A 23 5.87 36.40 -6.53
CA LEU A 23 4.98 36.49 -5.36
C LEU A 23 4.41 37.90 -5.18
N ARG A 24 5.16 38.95 -5.56
CA ARG A 24 4.65 40.34 -5.53
C ARG A 24 3.48 40.56 -6.49
N VAL A 25 3.46 39.88 -7.64
CA VAL A 25 2.36 39.99 -8.63
C VAL A 25 1.26 38.94 -8.43
N ARG A 26 1.45 38.00 -7.51
CA ARG A 26 0.49 36.95 -7.13
C ARG A 26 0.24 36.95 -5.62
N PRO A 27 -0.34 38.03 -5.07
CA PRO A 27 -0.63 38.13 -3.64
C PRO A 27 -1.69 37.12 -3.16
N ASP A 28 -2.40 36.47 -4.09
CA ASP A 28 -3.32 35.36 -3.83
C ASP A 28 -2.59 34.05 -3.45
N ILE A 29 -1.29 33.95 -3.73
CA ILE A 29 -0.46 32.80 -3.37
C ILE A 29 0.37 33.18 -2.15
N ASP A 30 0.02 32.63 -1.00
CA ASP A 30 0.84 32.78 0.19
C ASP A 30 2.15 31.96 0.08
N ARG A 31 3.06 32.22 1.03
CA ARG A 31 4.37 31.56 1.04
C ARG A 31 4.28 30.04 1.16
N ALA A 32 3.32 29.54 1.94
CA ALA A 32 3.16 28.11 2.18
C ALA A 32 2.66 27.38 0.93
N ALA A 33 1.68 27.95 0.22
CA ALA A 33 1.17 27.43 -1.04
C ALA A 33 2.26 27.40 -2.12
N TRP A 34 3.07 28.44 -2.20
CA TRP A 34 4.21 28.49 -3.11
C TRP A 34 5.25 27.42 -2.80
N ASP A 35 5.66 27.30 -1.53
CA ASP A 35 6.66 26.31 -1.12
C ASP A 35 6.16 24.86 -1.31
N LEU A 36 4.87 24.60 -1.06
CA LEU A 36 4.23 23.31 -1.37
C LEU A 36 4.24 22.99 -2.87
N GLY A 37 3.87 23.96 -3.71
CA GLY A 37 3.88 23.79 -5.17
C GLY A 37 5.29 23.53 -5.72
N ARG A 38 6.30 24.25 -5.19
CA ARG A 38 7.70 24.03 -5.52
C ARG A 38 8.17 22.64 -5.13
N GLN A 39 7.87 22.20 -3.91
CA GLN A 39 8.23 20.86 -3.43
C GLN A 39 7.57 19.77 -4.29
N ALA A 40 6.28 19.93 -4.62
CA ALA A 40 5.55 18.99 -5.48
C ALA A 40 6.19 18.88 -6.87
N PHE A 41 6.55 20.02 -7.47
CA PHE A 41 7.24 20.04 -8.76
C PHE A 41 8.60 19.34 -8.69
N GLN A 42 9.42 19.65 -7.67
CA GLN A 42 10.72 19.01 -7.48
C GLN A 42 10.61 17.50 -7.25
N ASN A 43 9.61 17.06 -6.48
CA ASN A 43 9.36 15.64 -6.24
C ASN A 43 8.96 14.91 -7.53
N GLU A 44 8.13 15.53 -8.37
CA GLU A 44 7.76 14.96 -9.66
C GLU A 44 8.99 14.74 -10.55
N GLN A 45 9.90 15.72 -10.60
CA GLN A 45 11.13 15.61 -11.39
C GLN A 45 12.09 14.53 -10.86
N LYS A 46 12.25 14.43 -9.53
CA LYS A 46 13.22 13.51 -8.90
C LYS A 46 12.70 12.09 -8.75
N TYR A 47 11.42 11.94 -8.42
CA TYR A 47 10.83 10.67 -7.99
C TYR A 47 9.65 10.22 -8.86
N GLY A 48 9.24 11.02 -9.85
CA GLY A 48 8.07 10.74 -10.69
C GLY A 48 6.75 10.73 -9.93
N ALA A 49 6.69 11.44 -8.79
CA ALA A 49 5.49 11.58 -7.99
C ALA A 49 5.52 12.88 -7.17
N THR A 50 4.46 13.70 -7.28
CA THR A 50 4.35 14.98 -6.56
C THR A 50 4.31 14.87 -5.04
N THR A 51 3.82 13.75 -4.51
CA THR A 51 3.65 13.54 -3.06
C THR A 51 4.14 12.17 -2.64
N TRP A 52 4.53 12.05 -1.37
CA TRP A 52 4.88 10.76 -0.76
C TRP A 52 3.74 9.74 -0.92
N TYR A 53 2.48 10.20 -0.87
CA TYR A 53 1.29 9.36 -1.02
C TYR A 53 1.22 8.74 -2.42
N LYS A 54 1.34 9.55 -3.47
CA LYS A 54 1.36 9.04 -4.86
C LYS A 54 2.52 8.09 -5.10
N TRP A 55 3.69 8.42 -4.54
CA TRP A 55 4.86 7.58 -4.65
C TRP A 55 4.61 6.21 -4.01
N ARG A 56 4.05 6.15 -2.79
CA ARG A 56 3.78 4.89 -2.09
C ARG A 56 2.75 4.03 -2.81
N ILE A 57 1.63 4.60 -3.25
CA ILE A 57 0.62 3.84 -4.01
C ILE A 57 1.25 3.24 -5.27
N ARG A 58 2.07 4.01 -6.00
CA ARG A 58 2.74 3.53 -7.22
C ARG A 58 3.78 2.44 -6.97
N ASN A 59 4.57 2.55 -5.91
CA ASN A 59 5.74 1.69 -5.69
C ASN A 59 5.47 0.52 -4.73
N TRP A 60 4.51 0.67 -3.82
CA TRP A 60 4.18 -0.34 -2.81
C TRP A 60 2.78 -0.92 -2.99
N GLY A 61 1.89 -0.24 -3.72
CA GLY A 61 0.47 -0.61 -3.80
C GLY A 61 -0.35 -0.13 -2.60
N THR A 62 0.29 0.36 -1.53
CA THR A 62 -0.35 0.66 -0.25
C THR A 62 -0.03 2.07 0.24
N LYS A 63 -0.86 2.59 1.15
CA LYS A 63 -0.72 3.98 1.63
C LYS A 63 0.49 4.22 2.52
N TRP A 64 0.77 3.30 3.43
CA TRP A 64 1.83 3.42 4.42
C TRP A 64 2.51 2.08 4.63
N ASN A 65 3.59 2.10 5.43
CA ASN A 65 4.38 0.91 5.68
C ASN A 65 3.52 -0.15 6.40
N ALA A 66 4.01 -1.39 6.37
CA ALA A 66 3.38 -2.48 7.10
C ALA A 66 3.34 -2.22 8.62
N TYR A 67 2.38 -2.83 9.30
CA TYR A 67 2.10 -2.62 10.73
C TYR A 67 1.53 -3.88 11.40
N GLY A 68 1.19 -3.74 12.69
CA GLY A 68 0.60 -4.79 13.55
C GLY A 68 1.55 -5.94 13.87
N TYR A 69 2.80 -5.59 14.14
CA TYR A 69 3.85 -6.51 14.57
C TYR A 69 3.75 -6.91 16.06
N GLU A 70 2.77 -6.39 16.78
CA GLU A 70 2.71 -6.41 18.25
C GLU A 70 2.11 -7.73 18.79
N ASP A 71 1.33 -8.46 17.98
CA ASP A 71 0.50 -9.59 18.44
C ASP A 71 0.97 -10.95 17.88
N GLY A 72 2.11 -11.45 18.36
CA GLY A 72 2.55 -12.83 18.13
C GLY A 72 3.70 -13.00 17.12
N VAL A 73 3.91 -14.24 16.67
CA VAL A 73 5.05 -14.61 15.80
C VAL A 73 4.79 -14.12 14.38
N GLN A 74 5.44 -13.03 14.02
CA GLN A 74 5.36 -12.43 12.68
C GLN A 74 6.25 -13.15 11.66
N PHE A 75 7.22 -13.94 12.14
CA PHE A 75 8.13 -14.74 11.32
C PHE A 75 8.41 -16.08 12.00
N ASP A 76 8.04 -17.18 11.34
CA ASP A 76 8.23 -18.55 11.86
C ASP A 76 9.48 -19.25 11.27
N GLY A 77 10.30 -18.52 10.51
CA GLY A 77 11.44 -19.06 9.77
C GLY A 77 11.15 -19.30 8.28
N HIS A 78 9.88 -19.31 7.87
CA HIS A 78 9.44 -19.51 6.49
C HIS A 78 8.47 -18.44 6.01
N SER A 79 7.53 -18.03 6.86
CA SER A 79 6.41 -17.16 6.50
C SER A 79 6.44 -15.86 7.31
N LEU A 80 6.10 -14.75 6.64
CA LEU A 80 5.97 -13.42 7.24
C LEU A 80 4.49 -13.01 7.26
N ARG A 81 4.01 -12.52 8.40
CA ARG A 81 2.65 -11.96 8.56
C ARG A 81 2.74 -10.49 8.97
N PHE A 82 1.88 -9.67 8.41
CA PHE A 82 1.80 -8.24 8.71
C PHE A 82 0.51 -7.65 8.13
N TRP A 83 0.17 -6.44 8.57
CA TRP A 83 -0.95 -5.68 8.03
C TRP A 83 -0.47 -4.61 7.05
N SER A 84 -1.26 -4.34 6.02
CA SER A 84 -1.13 -3.18 5.14
C SER A 84 -2.42 -2.36 5.13
N ALA A 85 -2.39 -1.15 4.58
CA ALA A 85 -3.60 -0.36 4.41
C ALA A 85 -4.13 -0.46 2.99
N TRP A 86 -5.44 -0.67 2.90
CA TRP A 86 -6.30 -0.58 1.72
C TRP A 86 -6.08 -1.63 0.64
N SER A 87 -4.88 -2.18 0.52
CA SER A 87 -4.57 -3.15 -0.53
C SER A 87 -3.38 -4.04 -0.12
N PRO A 88 -3.28 -5.24 -0.70
CA PRO A 88 -2.08 -6.06 -0.62
C PRO A 88 -0.87 -5.35 -1.28
N PRO A 89 0.35 -5.47 -0.75
CA PRO A 89 1.53 -4.79 -1.30
C PRO A 89 2.19 -5.57 -2.45
N GLN A 90 1.42 -5.96 -3.48
CA GLN A 90 1.94 -6.80 -4.58
C GLN A 90 3.23 -6.28 -5.24
N PRO A 91 3.40 -4.97 -5.50
CA PRO A 91 4.65 -4.46 -6.06
C PRO A 91 5.88 -4.76 -5.19
N VAL A 92 5.73 -4.80 -3.87
CA VAL A 92 6.81 -5.13 -2.93
C VAL A 92 7.16 -6.62 -3.05
N ILE A 93 6.16 -7.49 -3.09
CA ILE A 93 6.37 -8.95 -3.19
C ILE A 93 7.02 -9.30 -4.53
N ALA A 94 6.54 -8.73 -5.64
CA ALA A 94 7.17 -8.90 -6.95
C ALA A 94 8.64 -8.47 -6.94
N LYS A 95 8.96 -7.34 -6.27
CA LYS A 95 10.35 -6.88 -6.15
C LYS A 95 11.22 -7.80 -5.30
N LEU A 96 10.67 -8.38 -4.23
CA LEU A 96 11.36 -9.39 -3.42
C LEU A 96 11.66 -10.64 -4.25
N SER A 97 10.70 -11.12 -5.03
CA SER A 97 10.89 -12.25 -5.96
C SER A 97 11.97 -11.97 -7.01
N GLU A 98 12.08 -10.73 -7.51
CA GLU A 98 13.16 -10.33 -8.43
C GLU A 98 14.54 -10.32 -7.73
N MET A 99 14.58 -9.88 -6.46
CA MET A 99 15.83 -9.80 -5.69
C MET A 99 16.35 -11.17 -5.24
N TYR A 100 15.46 -12.14 -5.07
CA TYR A 100 15.76 -13.50 -4.62
C TYR A 100 15.20 -14.53 -5.61
N PRO A 101 15.79 -14.63 -6.81
CA PRO A 101 15.24 -15.42 -7.91
C PRO A 101 15.24 -16.94 -7.66
N ASP A 102 16.02 -17.41 -6.69
CA ASP A 102 16.07 -18.82 -6.28
C ASP A 102 14.91 -19.21 -5.34
N LEU A 103 14.11 -18.23 -4.89
CA LEU A 103 12.98 -18.45 -3.99
C LEU A 103 11.64 -18.30 -4.73
N ASP A 104 10.69 -19.15 -4.37
CA ASP A 104 9.29 -19.00 -4.71
C ASP A 104 8.57 -18.26 -3.58
N PHE A 105 7.71 -17.31 -3.95
CA PHE A 105 6.92 -16.54 -3.00
C PHE A 105 5.43 -16.84 -3.19
N VAL A 106 4.78 -17.26 -2.11
CA VAL A 106 3.32 -17.34 -2.02
C VAL A 106 2.83 -16.19 -1.16
N HIS A 107 2.00 -15.33 -1.73
CA HIS A 107 1.46 -14.14 -1.08
C HIS A 107 -0.04 -14.27 -0.90
N GLN A 108 -0.44 -14.59 0.33
CA GLN A 108 -1.83 -14.70 0.75
C GLN A 108 -2.29 -13.37 1.35
N PHE A 109 -3.48 -12.93 0.98
CA PHE A 109 -4.04 -11.67 1.48
C PHE A 109 -5.56 -11.78 1.66
N ALA A 110 -6.07 -11.07 2.67
CA ALA A 110 -7.48 -10.84 2.88
C ALA A 110 -7.69 -9.48 3.54
N ASP A 111 -8.69 -8.75 3.06
CA ASP A 111 -9.12 -7.45 3.58
C ASP A 111 -10.01 -7.62 4.83
N GLU A 112 -10.24 -6.55 5.59
CA GLU A 112 -11.18 -6.54 6.71
C GLU A 112 -12.65 -6.69 6.27
N ASP A 113 -12.94 -6.35 5.02
CA ASP A 113 -14.23 -6.63 4.39
C ASP A 113 -14.29 -8.10 3.96
N ILE A 114 -14.63 -8.97 4.92
CA ILE A 114 -14.58 -10.44 4.77
C ILE A 114 -15.34 -10.90 3.52
N GLY A 115 -14.68 -11.73 2.71
CA GLY A 115 -15.20 -12.22 1.42
C GLY A 115 -14.92 -11.29 0.23
N HIS A 116 -14.30 -10.13 0.47
CA HIS A 116 -13.87 -9.19 -0.55
C HIS A 116 -12.34 -9.01 -0.53
N ASN A 117 -11.77 -8.67 -1.70
CA ASN A 117 -10.34 -8.34 -1.86
C ASN A 117 -9.39 -9.33 -1.16
N CYS A 118 -9.64 -10.63 -1.33
CA CYS A 118 -8.83 -11.71 -0.80
C CYS A 118 -8.38 -12.67 -1.90
N GLY A 119 -7.27 -13.38 -1.64
CA GLY A 119 -6.73 -14.37 -2.56
C GLY A 119 -5.25 -14.62 -2.35
N GLU A 120 -4.66 -15.25 -3.35
CA GLU A 120 -3.26 -15.67 -3.34
C GLU A 120 -2.58 -15.32 -4.67
N ASP A 121 -1.34 -14.84 -4.58
CA ASP A 121 -0.46 -14.59 -5.71
C ASP A 121 0.83 -15.39 -5.54
N GLU A 122 1.25 -16.07 -6.61
CA GLU A 122 2.51 -16.80 -6.68
C GLU A 122 3.53 -16.03 -7.54
N TYR A 123 4.73 -15.84 -7.03
CA TYR A 123 5.81 -15.15 -7.75
C TYR A 123 7.09 -15.99 -7.81
N HIS A 124 7.68 -16.02 -9.00
CA HIS A 124 9.00 -16.60 -9.24
C HIS A 124 9.84 -15.66 -10.10
N ASN A 125 11.08 -15.39 -9.69
CA ASN A 125 12.03 -14.54 -10.41
C ASN A 125 11.42 -13.20 -10.90
N GLY A 126 10.67 -12.54 -10.01
CA GLY A 126 10.02 -11.25 -10.26
C GLY A 126 8.75 -11.31 -11.12
N SER A 127 8.31 -12.49 -11.54
CA SER A 127 7.13 -12.69 -12.38
C SER A 127 5.98 -13.28 -11.58
N LEU A 128 4.77 -12.74 -11.77
CA LEU A 128 3.53 -13.35 -11.29
C LEU A 128 3.24 -14.58 -12.16
N CYS A 129 3.25 -15.77 -11.54
CA CYS A 129 3.09 -17.05 -12.24
C CYS A 129 1.82 -17.82 -11.84
N GLY A 130 1.13 -17.40 -10.79
CA GLY A 130 -0.13 -17.98 -10.34
C GLY A 130 -1.00 -16.94 -9.63
N GLU A 131 -2.31 -17.04 -9.83
CA GLU A 131 -3.30 -16.23 -9.14
C GLU A 131 -4.49 -17.11 -8.75
N TYR A 132 -4.91 -16.98 -7.50
CA TYR A 132 -6.17 -17.54 -7.01
C TYR A 132 -7.01 -16.43 -6.39
N ARG A 133 -8.28 -16.37 -6.80
CA ARG A 133 -9.27 -15.36 -6.39
C ARG A 133 -10.57 -16.10 -6.03
N PRO A 134 -10.76 -16.47 -4.75
CA PRO A 134 -11.98 -17.16 -4.35
C PRO A 134 -13.20 -16.25 -4.52
N ALA A 135 -14.40 -16.84 -4.63
CA ALA A 135 -15.64 -16.09 -4.79
C ALA A 135 -16.80 -16.69 -3.98
N GLY A 136 -17.76 -15.85 -3.60
CA GLY A 136 -18.92 -16.28 -2.83
C GLY A 136 -18.54 -16.83 -1.46
N VAL A 137 -19.10 -17.98 -1.09
CA VAL A 137 -18.85 -18.61 0.23
C VAL A 137 -17.36 -18.95 0.40
N GLU A 138 -16.69 -19.40 -0.66
CA GLU A 138 -15.27 -19.74 -0.64
C GLU A 138 -14.40 -18.53 -0.28
N ALA A 139 -14.77 -17.32 -0.72
CA ALA A 139 -14.04 -16.10 -0.37
C ALA A 139 -14.17 -15.76 1.12
N VAL A 140 -15.37 -15.99 1.68
CA VAL A 140 -15.65 -15.78 3.11
C VAL A 140 -14.85 -16.79 3.95
N GLU A 141 -14.88 -18.07 3.58
CA GLU A 141 -14.12 -19.13 4.25
C GLU A 141 -12.61 -18.87 4.19
N TYR A 142 -12.09 -18.52 2.99
CA TYR A 142 -10.69 -18.20 2.79
C TYR A 142 -10.25 -17.00 3.66
N ALA A 143 -10.98 -15.88 3.60
CA ALA A 143 -10.67 -14.70 4.40
C ALA A 143 -10.70 -15.01 5.91
N ASN A 144 -11.73 -15.71 6.39
CA ASN A 144 -11.83 -16.09 7.80
C ASN A 144 -10.68 -17.00 8.26
N SER A 145 -10.16 -17.86 7.38
CA SER A 145 -8.99 -18.69 7.68
C SER A 145 -7.71 -17.87 7.90
N LEU A 146 -7.50 -16.80 7.13
CA LEU A 146 -6.36 -15.90 7.28
C LEU A 146 -6.51 -15.00 8.51
N TRP A 147 -7.73 -14.55 8.80
CA TRP A 147 -8.05 -13.74 9.98
C TRP A 147 -8.09 -14.54 11.29
N GLY A 148 -8.15 -15.87 11.23
CA GLY A 148 -8.28 -16.74 12.41
C GLY A 148 -9.68 -16.76 13.03
N ASN A 149 -10.70 -16.31 12.29
CA ASN A 149 -12.08 -16.24 12.78
C ASN A 149 -12.76 -17.63 12.84
N GLY A 150 -12.20 -18.64 12.15
CA GLY A 150 -12.77 -19.99 12.08
C GLY A 150 -12.66 -20.83 13.35
N GLU A 151 -11.95 -20.36 14.38
CA GLU A 151 -11.83 -21.05 15.67
C GLU A 151 -12.93 -20.63 16.69
N LEU A 152 -13.88 -19.78 16.31
CA LEU A 152 -14.88 -19.20 17.22
C LEU A 152 -16.29 -19.82 17.17
N GLU A 153 -16.48 -20.96 16.50
CA GLU A 153 -17.70 -21.78 16.59
C GLU A 153 -17.23 -23.24 16.75
N GLU A 154 -17.33 -23.93 17.89
CA GLU A 154 -18.54 -24.34 18.61
C GLU A 154 -18.27 -24.47 20.14
N ASP A 155 -18.58 -23.47 20.96
CA ASP A 155 -18.96 -23.70 22.36
C ASP A 155 -20.49 -23.62 22.43
N GLU A 156 -21.17 -24.66 21.92
CA GLU A 156 -22.56 -24.94 22.32
C GLU A 156 -22.54 -25.47 23.77
N ASP A 157 -22.32 -24.58 24.73
CA ASP A 157 -22.46 -24.87 26.16
C ASP A 157 -23.95 -25.14 26.49
N LEU A 158 -24.30 -26.42 26.39
CA LEU A 158 -25.10 -27.21 27.32
C LEU A 158 -26.10 -26.41 28.17
N ASP A 159 -27.33 -26.23 27.66
CA ASP A 159 -28.49 -26.03 28.54
C ASP A 159 -28.72 -27.31 29.33
N SER A 160 -28.10 -27.38 30.51
CA SER A 160 -28.39 -28.40 31.51
C SER A 160 -29.85 -28.25 31.93
N GLY A 161 -30.72 -29.03 31.30
CA GLY A 161 -32.09 -29.25 31.73
C GLY A 161 -32.13 -29.88 33.12
N ILE A 162 -31.96 -29.06 34.16
CA ILE A 162 -32.43 -29.36 35.51
C ILE A 162 -33.95 -29.21 35.47
N SER A 163 -34.65 -30.32 35.24
CA SER A 163 -36.06 -30.43 35.63
C SER A 163 -36.13 -31.15 36.97
N MET A 164 -36.20 -30.36 38.04
CA MET A 164 -36.75 -30.84 39.30
C MET A 164 -38.27 -30.94 39.14
N LYS A 165 -38.81 -32.15 39.23
CA LYS A 165 -40.03 -32.49 39.95
C LYS A 165 -40.16 -34.00 40.13
#